data_AF-A0A5M9HZ02-F1
#
_entry.id   AF-A0A5M9HZ02-F1
#
_cell.length_a   1.000
_cell.length_b   1.000
_cell.length_c   1.000
_cell.angle_alpha   90.00
_cell.angle_beta   90.00
_cell.angle_gamma   90.00
#
_symmetry.space_group_name_H-M   'P 1'
#
loop_
_entity.id
_entity.type
_entity.pdbx_description
1 polymer ?
#
loop_
_entity_poly.entity_id
_entity_poly.type
_entity_poly.pdbx_seq_one_letter_code
_entity_poly.pdbx_strand_id
1 'polypeptide(L)'
;MDIDKSVFAYKLYEMEEQYGKLQCRIRICEQGDRQKIHSELEKAEDEYKENTLFLEKKARACRSPAVTRLTQAQIDYRRKIGDTMKKQVIKDLHSEESTPEQDEREADMLYAEFAMDFATLAMQQALISALTALDRQESAEDTEDSEEKDKEDTGCKK
;
A
#
# COMPACT_ATOMS: atom_id res chain seq x y z
N MET A 1 -13.47 23.70 3.10
CA MET A 1 -12.29 23.02 3.66
C MET A 1 -11.20 23.13 2.63
N ASP A 2 -10.09 23.80 2.96
CA ASP A 2 -8.89 23.80 2.11
C ASP A 2 -8.29 22.40 2.13
N ILE A 3 -8.51 21.64 1.07
CA ILE A 3 -7.94 20.30 0.88
C ILE A 3 -6.40 20.36 0.84
N ASP A 4 -5.85 21.54 0.50
CA ASP A 4 -4.41 21.84 0.46
C ASP A 4 -3.71 21.85 1.84
N LYS A 5 -4.44 21.73 2.96
CA LYS A 5 -3.85 21.69 4.32
C LYS A 5 -3.76 20.29 4.94
N SER A 6 -4.29 19.25 4.30
CA SER A 6 -4.22 17.90 4.89
C SER A 6 -2.85 17.27 4.65
N VAL A 7 -2.15 16.93 5.74
CA VAL A 7 -0.82 16.26 5.75
C VAL A 7 -0.81 14.97 4.91
N PHE A 8 -1.98 14.34 4.71
CA PHE A 8 -2.15 13.10 3.97
C PHE A 8 -2.82 13.28 2.59
N ALA A 9 -3.15 14.49 2.14
CA ALA A 9 -3.91 14.73 0.90
C ALA A 9 -3.31 14.02 -0.32
N TYR A 10 -2.00 14.18 -0.55
CA TYR A 10 -1.33 13.52 -1.67
C TYR A 10 -1.40 11.99 -1.59
N LYS A 11 -1.32 11.42 -0.38
CA LYS A 11 -1.38 9.96 -0.17
C LYS A 11 -2.78 9.42 -0.39
N LEU A 12 -3.81 10.15 0.04
CA LEU A 12 -5.20 9.78 -0.22
C LEU A 12 -5.51 9.83 -1.72
N TYR A 13 -5.04 10.86 -2.42
CA TYR A 13 -5.18 10.95 -3.88
C TYR A 13 -4.49 9.80 -4.61
N GLU A 14 -3.24 9.47 -4.22
CA GLU A 14 -2.52 8.32 -4.78
C GLU A 14 -3.28 7.01 -4.56
N MET A 15 -3.88 6.79 -3.38
CA MET A 15 -4.67 5.59 -3.10
C MET A 15 -5.96 5.53 -3.94
N GLU A 16 -6.68 6.64 -4.05
CA GLU A 16 -7.89 6.74 -4.88
C GLU A 16 -7.57 6.44 -6.35
N GLU A 17 -6.48 7.01 -6.87
CA GLU A 17 -6.05 6.79 -8.25
C GLU A 17 -5.71 5.31 -8.51
N GLN A 18 -4.96 4.67 -7.59
CA GLN A 18 -4.61 3.25 -7.73
C GLN A 18 -5.84 2.34 -7.65
N TYR A 19 -6.78 2.64 -6.74
CA TYR A 19 -8.02 1.87 -6.64
C TYR A 19 -8.88 2.03 -7.91
N GLY A 20 -9.01 3.26 -8.42
CA GLY A 20 -9.71 3.53 -9.67
C GLY A 20 -9.08 2.81 -10.86
N LYS A 21 -7.74 2.81 -10.97
CA LYS A 21 -6.99 2.06 -12.00
C LYS A 21 -7.28 0.57 -11.92
N LEU A 22 -7.21 -0.02 -10.72
CA LEU A 22 -7.51 -1.44 -10.50
C LEU A 22 -8.92 -1.80 -10.99
N GLN A 23 -9.93 -1.08 -10.52
CA GLN A 23 -11.33 -1.34 -10.89
C GLN A 23 -11.58 -1.20 -12.40
N CYS A 24 -11.05 -0.14 -13.02
CA CYS A 24 -11.25 0.09 -14.45
C CYS A 24 -10.60 -1.01 -15.29
N ARG A 25 -9.35 -1.38 -14.99
CA ARG A 25 -8.61 -2.37 -15.77
C ARG A 25 -9.22 -3.77 -15.67
N ILE A 26 -9.65 -4.19 -14.48
CA ILE A 26 -10.35 -5.48 -14.31
C ILE A 26 -11.62 -5.52 -15.16
N ARG A 27 -12.50 -4.51 -15.07
CA ARG A 27 -13.76 -4.46 -15.84
C ARG A 27 -13.53 -4.46 -17.35
N ILE A 28 -12.51 -3.74 -17.83
CA ILE A 28 -12.15 -3.71 -19.26
C ILE A 28 -11.68 -5.10 -19.71
N CYS A 29 -10.88 -5.79 -18.89
CA CYS A 29 -10.39 -7.13 -19.16
C CYS A 29 -11.51 -8.18 -19.15
N GLU A 30 -12.47 -8.10 -18.21
CA GLU A 30 -13.64 -8.99 -18.14
C GLU A 30 -14.54 -8.90 -19.38
N GLN A 31 -14.61 -7.72 -20.00
CA GLN A 31 -15.37 -7.47 -21.25
C GLN A 31 -14.52 -7.69 -22.51
N GLY A 32 -13.22 -7.94 -22.34
CA GLY A 32 -12.23 -8.05 -23.40
C GLY A 32 -12.04 -9.47 -23.91
N ASP A 33 -11.15 -9.62 -24.89
CA ASP A 33 -10.67 -10.91 -25.34
C ASP A 33 -9.35 -11.28 -24.63
N ARG A 34 -8.86 -12.50 -24.88
CA ARG A 34 -7.62 -13.01 -24.29
C ARG A 34 -6.39 -12.15 -24.62
N GLN A 35 -6.36 -11.47 -25.78
CA GLN A 35 -5.22 -10.62 -26.14
C GLN A 35 -5.18 -9.34 -25.30
N LYS A 36 -6.34 -8.75 -25.02
CA LYS A 36 -6.44 -7.60 -24.10
C LYS A 36 -6.00 -7.96 -22.69
N ILE A 37 -6.44 -9.11 -22.18
CA ILE A 37 -6.04 -9.60 -20.85
C ILE A 37 -4.52 -9.76 -20.77
N HIS A 38 -3.90 -10.39 -21.78
CA HIS A 38 -2.45 -10.57 -21.83
C HIS A 38 -1.68 -9.25 -21.88
N SER A 39 -2.12 -8.30 -22.72
CA SER A 39 -1.47 -6.99 -22.81
C SER A 39 -1.60 -6.19 -21.52
N GLU A 40 -2.74 -6.25 -20.84
CA GLU A 40 -2.92 -5.57 -19.56
C GLU A 40 -2.13 -6.24 -18.42
N LEU A 41 -2.01 -7.56 -18.43
CA LEU A 41 -1.15 -8.28 -17.49
C LEU A 41 0.31 -7.85 -17.63
N GLU A 42 0.86 -7.83 -18.85
CA GLU A 42 2.25 -7.42 -19.12
C GLU A 42 2.51 -5.99 -18.61
N LYS A 43 1.61 -5.05 -18.90
CA LYS A 43 1.71 -3.67 -18.38
C LYS A 43 1.68 -3.63 -16.86
N ALA A 44 0.76 -4.37 -16.22
CA ALA A 44 0.65 -4.40 -14.77
C ALA A 44 1.92 -4.97 -14.09
N GLU A 45 2.50 -6.01 -14.68
CA GLU A 45 3.76 -6.59 -14.20
C GLU A 45 4.92 -5.61 -14.32
N ASP A 46 5.01 -4.87 -15.42
CA ASP A 46 6.07 -3.89 -15.63
C ASP A 46 5.93 -2.67 -14.70
N GLU A 47 4.72 -2.16 -14.51
CA GLU A 47 4.42 -1.13 -13.50
C GLU A 47 4.79 -1.61 -12.08
N TYR A 48 4.50 -2.88 -11.76
CA TYR A 48 4.85 -3.46 -10.47
C TYR A 48 6.38 -3.54 -10.27
N LYS A 49 7.13 -3.97 -11.29
CA LYS A 49 8.60 -4.02 -11.28
C LYS A 49 9.20 -2.62 -11.14
N GLU A 50 8.71 -1.65 -11.91
CA GLU A 50 9.16 -0.26 -11.86
C GLU A 50 8.94 0.36 -10.48
N ASN A 51 7.73 0.20 -9.92
CA ASN A 51 7.39 0.69 -8.59
C ASN A 51 8.26 0.04 -7.50
N THR A 52 8.59 -1.24 -7.65
CA THR A 52 9.49 -1.94 -6.72
C THR A 52 10.91 -1.37 -6.79
N LEU A 53 11.43 -1.14 -8.00
CA LEU A 53 12.74 -0.52 -8.21
C LEU A 53 12.79 0.91 -7.64
N PHE A 54 11.73 1.69 -7.83
CA PHE A 54 11.62 3.04 -7.26
C PHE A 54 11.66 3.01 -5.73
N LEU A 55 10.94 2.08 -5.12
CA LEU A 55 10.94 1.87 -3.67
C LEU A 55 12.33 1.53 -3.13
N GLU A 56 13.06 0.62 -3.81
CA GLU A 56 14.44 0.27 -3.46
C GLU A 56 15.43 1.43 -3.61
N LYS A 57 15.25 2.28 -4.63
CA LYS A 57 16.05 3.51 -4.79
C LYS A 57 15.76 4.49 -3.65
N LYS A 58 14.49 4.68 -3.28
CA LYS A 58 14.08 5.53 -2.16
C LYS A 58 14.65 5.03 -0.83
N ALA A 59 14.64 3.72 -0.58
CA ALA A 59 15.24 3.12 0.62
C ALA A 59 16.74 3.46 0.75
N ARG A 60 17.49 3.37 -0.35
CA ARG A 60 18.93 3.66 -0.41
C ARG A 60 19.26 5.14 -0.27
N ALA A 61 18.42 6.02 -0.81
CA ALA A 61 18.63 7.46 -0.77
C ALA A 61 18.16 8.11 0.55
N CYS A 62 17.33 7.43 1.34
CA CYS A 62 16.77 7.99 2.56
C CYS A 62 17.80 8.06 3.69
N ARG A 63 17.89 9.22 4.35
CA ARG A 63 18.77 9.44 5.50
C ARG A 63 18.14 9.07 6.85
N SER A 64 16.83 8.84 6.89
CA SER A 64 16.11 8.48 8.13
C SER A 64 16.09 6.97 8.33
N PRO A 65 16.70 6.44 9.41
CA PRO A 65 16.68 5.01 9.70
C PRO A 65 15.26 4.45 9.87
N ALA A 66 14.31 5.27 10.35
CA ALA A 66 12.92 4.87 10.49
C ALA A 66 12.25 4.66 9.12
N VAL A 67 12.43 5.60 8.19
CA VAL A 67 11.90 5.49 6.83
C VAL A 67 12.55 4.32 6.08
N THR A 68 13.85 4.11 6.25
CA THR A 68 14.55 2.95 5.67
C THR A 68 13.97 1.64 6.17
N ARG A 69 13.72 1.49 7.48
CA ARG A 69 13.08 0.27 8.04
C ARG A 69 11.68 0.03 7.47
N LEU A 70 10.84 1.06 7.42
CA LEU A 70 9.49 0.95 6.86
C LEU A 70 9.52 0.56 5.38
N THR A 71 10.43 1.18 4.62
CA THR A 71 10.60 0.88 3.18
C THR A 71 11.12 -0.54 2.96
N GLN A 72 12.05 -1.00 3.80
CA GLN A 72 12.57 -2.36 3.73
C GLN A 72 11.49 -3.40 4.00
N ALA A 73 10.63 -3.19 5.00
CA ALA A 73 9.51 -4.08 5.27
C ALA A 73 8.57 -4.23 4.06
N GLN A 74 8.32 -3.15 3.32
CA GLN A 74 7.52 -3.19 2.09
C GLN A 74 8.22 -3.96 0.96
N ILE A 75 9.54 -3.81 0.81
CA ILE A 75 10.34 -4.56 -0.18
C ILE A 75 10.33 -6.05 0.16
N ASP A 76 10.53 -6.40 1.42
CA ASP A 76 10.56 -7.78 1.89
C ASP A 76 9.21 -8.45 1.67
N TYR A 77 8.11 -7.76 1.97
CA TYR A 77 6.76 -8.21 1.64
C TYR A 77 6.61 -8.51 0.15
N ARG A 78 6.94 -7.54 -0.73
CA ARG A 78 6.83 -7.70 -2.19
C ARG A 78 7.62 -8.89 -2.72
N ARG A 79 8.83 -9.12 -2.21
CA ARG A 79 9.68 -10.27 -2.59
C ARG A 79 9.12 -11.58 -2.08
N LYS A 80 8.64 -11.60 -0.83
CA LYS A 80 8.10 -12.81 -0.20
C LYS A 80 6.81 -13.27 -0.87
N ILE A 81 5.91 -12.33 -1.16
CA ILE A 81 4.59 -12.59 -1.72
C ILE A 81 4.59 -12.75 -3.24
N GLY A 82 5.60 -12.26 -3.96
CA GLY A 82 5.78 -12.55 -5.38
C GLY A 82 6.12 -14.02 -5.65
N ASP A 83 7.18 -14.27 -6.42
CA ASP A 83 7.50 -15.60 -6.95
C ASP A 83 7.63 -16.72 -5.90
N THR A 84 8.02 -16.38 -4.67
CA THR A 84 8.24 -17.39 -3.61
C THR A 84 6.92 -17.98 -3.13
N MET A 85 5.92 -17.14 -2.85
CA MET A 85 4.65 -17.60 -2.29
C MET A 85 3.82 -18.32 -3.36
N LYS A 86 3.72 -17.77 -4.57
CA LYS A 86 2.93 -18.39 -5.65
C LYS A 86 3.42 -19.81 -5.99
N LYS A 87 4.74 -20.01 -6.06
CA LYS A 87 5.33 -21.36 -6.29
C LYS A 87 5.06 -22.32 -5.14
N GLN A 88 4.93 -21.82 -3.91
CA GLN A 88 4.61 -22.66 -2.76
C GLN A 88 3.13 -23.05 -2.77
N VAL A 89 2.23 -22.10 -3.03
CA VAL A 89 0.78 -22.35 -3.13
C VAL A 89 0.48 -23.42 -4.18
N ILE A 90 1.09 -23.36 -5.37
CA ILE A 90 0.91 -24.39 -6.41
C ILE A 90 1.29 -25.78 -5.90
N LYS A 91 2.40 -25.89 -5.16
CA LYS A 91 2.85 -27.17 -4.58
C LYS A 91 1.91 -27.67 -3.50
N ASP A 92 1.33 -26.77 -2.71
CA ASP A 92 0.44 -27.09 -1.61
C ASP A 92 -0.96 -27.49 -2.10
N LEU A 93 -1.38 -27.00 -3.27
CA LEU A 93 -2.64 -27.37 -3.94
C LEU A 93 -2.57 -28.71 -4.68
N HIS A 94 -1.39 -29.09 -5.14
CA HIS A 94 -1.21 -30.27 -5.97
C HIS A 94 -1.73 -31.55 -5.29
N SER A 95 -2.49 -32.33 -6.05
CA SER A 95 -3.03 -33.61 -5.62
C SER A 95 -2.80 -34.67 -6.70
N GLU A 96 -2.84 -35.96 -6.34
CA GLU A 96 -2.69 -37.06 -7.33
C GLU A 96 -3.78 -37.04 -8.41
N GLU A 97 -4.89 -36.34 -8.17
CA GLU A 97 -6.03 -36.23 -9.08
C GLU A 97 -6.00 -34.95 -9.94
N SER A 98 -5.11 -33.99 -9.66
CA SER A 98 -5.03 -32.72 -10.38
C SER A 98 -3.89 -32.67 -11.39
N THR A 99 -4.13 -31.94 -12.48
CA THR A 99 -3.11 -31.61 -13.47
C THR A 99 -2.38 -30.33 -13.07
N PRO A 100 -1.12 -30.13 -13.48
CA PRO A 100 -0.40 -28.88 -13.24
C PRO A 100 -1.17 -27.64 -13.69
N GLU A 101 -1.87 -27.70 -14.83
CA GLU A 101 -2.68 -26.59 -15.33
C GLU A 101 -3.90 -26.28 -14.46
N GLN A 102 -4.47 -27.28 -13.77
CA GLN A 102 -5.55 -27.05 -12.80
C GLN A 102 -5.00 -26.37 -11.54
N ASP A 103 -3.87 -26.86 -11.03
CA ASP A 103 -3.21 -26.29 -9.84
C ASP A 103 -2.80 -24.83 -10.07
N GLU A 104 -2.26 -24.51 -11.25
CA GLU A 104 -1.88 -23.15 -11.63
C GLU A 104 -3.09 -22.21 -11.67
N ARG A 105 -4.20 -22.65 -12.27
CA ARG A 105 -5.43 -21.85 -12.35
C ARG A 105 -6.04 -21.60 -10.97
N GLU A 106 -6.06 -22.62 -10.12
CA GLU A 106 -6.57 -22.48 -8.75
C GLU A 106 -5.67 -21.56 -7.92
N ALA A 107 -4.35 -21.72 -8.03
CA ALA A 107 -3.38 -20.85 -7.38
C ALA A 107 -3.53 -19.38 -7.83
N ASP A 108 -3.76 -19.14 -9.12
CA ASP A 108 -3.96 -17.79 -9.66
C ASP A 108 -5.22 -17.13 -9.09
N MET A 109 -6.33 -17.89 -8.99
CA MET A 109 -7.58 -17.39 -8.40
C MET A 109 -7.41 -17.09 -6.91
N LEU A 110 -6.82 -18.02 -6.14
CA LEU A 110 -6.57 -17.84 -4.71
C LEU A 110 -5.63 -16.66 -4.45
N TYR A 111 -4.60 -16.48 -5.29
CA TYR A 111 -3.69 -15.36 -5.15
C TYR A 111 -4.36 -14.02 -5.46
N ALA A 112 -5.23 -13.97 -6.47
CA ALA A 112 -6.01 -12.78 -6.78
C ALA A 112 -6.94 -12.39 -5.61
N GLU A 113 -7.65 -13.34 -5.02
CA GLU A 113 -8.50 -13.14 -3.84
C GLU A 113 -7.66 -12.63 -2.64
N PHE A 114 -6.59 -13.34 -2.31
CA PHE A 114 -5.65 -12.94 -1.25
C PHE A 114 -5.13 -11.51 -1.43
N ALA A 115 -4.75 -11.13 -2.66
CA ALA A 115 -4.20 -9.80 -2.93
C ALA A 115 -5.25 -8.70 -2.74
N MET A 116 -6.50 -8.94 -3.13
CA MET A 116 -7.61 -8.00 -2.93
C MET A 116 -8.00 -7.87 -1.45
N ASP A 117 -8.04 -8.99 -0.72
CA ASP A 117 -8.28 -8.98 0.72
C ASP A 117 -7.17 -8.24 1.46
N PHE A 118 -5.91 -8.51 1.09
CA PHE A 118 -4.77 -7.80 1.67
C PHE A 118 -4.83 -6.30 1.39
N ALA A 119 -5.20 -5.87 0.18
CA ALA A 119 -5.38 -4.46 -0.13
C ALA A 119 -6.46 -3.81 0.76
N THR A 120 -7.56 -4.53 1.01
CA THR A 120 -8.63 -4.08 1.91
C THR A 120 -8.13 -3.92 3.35
N LEU A 121 -7.40 -4.91 3.87
CA LEU A 121 -6.79 -4.84 5.20
C LEU A 121 -5.75 -3.71 5.31
N ALA A 122 -4.95 -3.50 4.26
CA ALA A 122 -3.96 -2.43 4.21
C ALA A 122 -4.61 -1.04 4.25
N MET A 123 -5.76 -0.84 3.58
CA MET A 123 -6.53 0.40 3.69
C MET A 123 -7.03 0.66 5.11
N GLN A 124 -7.53 -0.38 5.80
CA GLN A 124 -7.95 -0.26 7.20
C GLN A 124 -6.78 0.09 8.12
N GLN A 125 -5.62 -0.53 7.92
CA GLN A 125 -4.41 -0.21 8.67
C GLN A 125 -3.94 1.23 8.40
N ALA A 126 -4.03 1.71 7.16
CA ALA A 126 -3.71 3.08 6.80
C ALA A 126 -4.64 4.08 7.50
N LEU A 127 -5.94 3.78 7.57
CA LEU A 127 -6.91 4.61 8.28
C LEU A 127 -6.57 4.73 9.77
N ILE A 128 -6.34 3.60 10.45
CA ILE A 128 -5.96 3.58 11.87
C ILE A 128 -4.68 4.41 12.09
N SER A 129 -3.69 4.24 11.21
CA SER A 129 -2.41 4.95 11.31
C SER A 129 -2.57 6.46 11.10
N ALA A 130 -3.37 6.86 10.12
CA ALA A 130 -3.64 8.27 9.83
C ALA A 130 -4.39 8.95 10.98
N LEU A 131 -5.45 8.30 11.51
CA LEU A 131 -6.20 8.83 12.64
C LEU A 131 -5.33 8.94 13.90
N THR A 132 -4.50 7.93 14.18
CA THR A 132 -3.54 7.96 15.30
C THR A 132 -2.54 9.12 15.15
N ALA A 133 -2.12 9.42 13.93
CA ALA A 133 -1.21 10.54 13.68
C ALA A 133 -1.89 11.90 13.87
N LEU A 134 -3.13 12.05 13.40
CA LEU A 134 -3.91 13.28 13.55
C LEU A 134 -4.24 13.57 15.03
N ASP A 135 -4.70 12.56 15.78
CA ASP A 135 -5.01 12.65 17.22
C ASP A 135 -3.82 13.16 18.05
N ARG A 136 -2.61 12.65 17.72
CA ARG A 136 -1.37 13.07 18.39
C ARG A 136 -0.89 14.44 17.97
N GLN A 137 -1.21 14.88 16.75
CA GLN A 137 -0.87 16.22 16.29
C GLN A 137 -1.71 17.27 17.02
N GLU A 138 -3.02 17.04 17.12
CA GLU A 138 -3.96 17.92 17.84
C GLU A 138 -3.58 18.04 19.33
N SER A 139 -3.25 16.91 19.97
CA SER A 139 -2.77 16.90 21.36
C SER A 139 -1.47 17.69 21.59
N ALA A 140 -0.58 17.75 20.60
CA ALA A 140 0.68 18.49 20.69
C ALA A 140 0.44 20.00 20.52
N GLU A 141 -0.43 20.40 19.59
CA GLU A 141 -0.83 21.79 19.36
C GLU A 141 -1.52 22.38 20.61
N ASP A 142 -2.41 21.63 21.28
CA ASP A 142 -3.06 22.06 22.52
C ASP A 142 -2.08 22.30 23.69
N THR A 143 -0.97 21.56 23.72
CA THR A 143 0.06 21.67 24.76
C THR A 143 0.97 22.89 24.51
N GLU A 144 1.31 23.18 23.26
CA GLU A 144 2.09 24.36 22.89
C GLU A 144 1.29 25.66 23.14
N ASP A 145 -0.01 25.67 22.82
CA ASP A 145 -0.91 26.81 23.01
C ASP A 145 -1.18 27.15 24.49
N SER A 146 -1.08 26.15 25.37
CA SER A 146 -1.21 26.33 26.83
C SER A 146 0.10 26.79 27.48
N GLU A 147 1.26 26.29 27.02
CA GLU A 147 2.57 26.77 27.49
C GLU A 147 2.89 28.21 27.04
N GLU A 148 2.41 28.66 25.88
CA GLU A 148 2.56 30.06 25.46
C GLU A 148 1.69 31.01 26.29
N LYS A 149 0.45 30.63 26.62
CA LYS A 149 -0.44 31.40 27.50
C LYS A 149 0.10 31.53 28.92
N ASP A 150 0.71 30.48 29.47
CA ASP A 150 1.34 30.51 30.79
C ASP A 150 2.61 31.40 30.84
N LYS A 151 3.33 31.53 29.71
CA LYS A 151 4.49 32.44 29.57
C LYS A 151 4.09 33.91 29.43
N GLU A 152 2.96 34.21 28.77
CA GLU A 152 2.42 35.58 28.71
C GLU A 152 1.89 36.06 30.08
N ASP A 153 1.23 35.19 30.86
CA ASP A 153 0.67 35.57 32.17
C ASP A 153 1.74 35.70 33.28
N THR A 154 2.89 35.05 33.12
CA THR A 154 4.05 35.22 34.02
C THR A 154 4.95 36.41 33.64
N GLY A 155 4.84 36.95 32.42
CA GLY A 155 5.60 38.11 31.94
C GLY A 155 5.10 39.48 32.43
N CYS A 156 3.87 39.58 32.95
CA CYS A 156 3.23 40.84 33.35
C CYS A 156 3.32 41.15 34.87
N LYS A 157 4.19 40.44 35.61
CA LYS A 157 4.52 40.76 37.01
C LYS A 157 5.93 41.33 37.11
N LYS A 158 6.08 42.63 36.83
CA LYS A 158 7.22 43.46 37.26
C LYS A 158 6.72 44.70 37.95
#